data_AF-A0A1H3P3K6-F1
#
_entry.id   AF-A0A1H3P3K6-F1
#
_cell.length_a   1.000
_cell.length_b   1.000
_cell.length_c   1.000
_cell.angle_alpha   90.00
_cell.angle_beta   90.00
_cell.angle_gamma   90.00
#
_symmetry.space_group_name_H-M   'P 1'
#
loop_
_entity.id
_entity.type
_entity.pdbx_description
1 polymer ?
#
loop_
_entity_poly.entity_id
_entity_poly.type
_entity_poly.pdbx_seq_one_letter_code
_entity_poly.pdbx_strand_id
1 'polypeptide(L)'
;MRAKGLAAAALGLALSIGIGTASAQAMWPRLPTSGFTTGRAATPADVQAGRAEFALAHGAVPVSKPLPLLIPQYAYHRDGDKRVPVIVVQAEELGGRKFVGARMADGVGLVGYLGEFELLGREAPKARAKTP
;
A
#
# COMPACT_ATOMS: atom_id res chain seq x y z
N MET A 1 18.28 25.22 61.60
CA MET A 1 16.93 25.45 61.04
C MET A 1 16.88 24.90 59.62
N ARG A 2 15.72 24.35 59.24
CA ARG A 2 15.46 23.59 58.01
C ARG A 2 15.26 24.49 56.80
N ALA A 3 15.54 23.95 55.61
CA ALA A 3 14.57 23.97 54.52
C ALA A 3 14.71 22.65 53.72
N LYS A 4 13.69 21.80 53.84
CA LYS A 4 13.51 20.59 53.03
C LYS A 4 12.74 20.98 51.78
N GLY A 5 13.21 20.55 50.62
CA GLY A 5 12.53 20.72 49.35
C GLY A 5 11.36 19.76 49.17
N LEU A 6 10.36 20.29 48.45
CA LEU A 6 9.44 19.65 47.49
C LEU A 6 8.64 18.41 47.91
N ALA A 7 7.31 18.54 47.88
CA ALA A 7 6.45 17.59 47.18
C ALA A 7 5.16 18.29 46.73
N ALA A 8 4.81 18.02 45.48
CA ALA A 8 3.82 18.73 44.68
C ALA A 8 2.37 18.33 44.97
N ALA A 9 1.47 19.27 44.63
CA ALA A 9 0.04 19.10 44.56
C ALA A 9 -0.39 18.19 43.38
N ALA A 10 -1.56 17.57 43.53
CA ALA A 10 -2.75 17.75 42.68
C ALA A 10 -3.50 16.45 42.37
N LEU A 11 -4.81 16.56 42.61
CA LEU A 11 -5.91 15.65 42.33
C LEU A 11 -6.13 15.52 40.80
N GLY A 12 -6.38 14.31 40.29
CA GLY A 12 -6.65 14.08 38.86
C GLY A 12 -7.82 13.13 38.62
N LEU A 13 -8.95 13.71 38.20
CA LEU A 13 -10.22 13.09 37.80
C LEU A 13 -10.05 12.22 36.53
N ALA A 14 -10.44 10.94 36.57
CA ALA A 14 -10.44 10.06 35.41
C ALA A 14 -11.73 10.24 34.58
N LEU A 15 -11.63 10.93 33.45
CA LEU A 15 -12.70 10.99 32.44
C LEU A 15 -12.47 9.86 31.43
N SER A 16 -13.28 8.81 31.48
CA SER A 16 -13.27 7.72 30.49
C SER A 16 -13.93 8.20 29.20
N ILE A 17 -13.14 8.73 28.27
CA ILE A 17 -13.63 9.07 26.93
C ILE A 17 -13.79 7.75 26.16
N GLY A 18 -15.03 7.32 25.95
CA GLY A 18 -15.35 6.23 25.02
C GLY A 18 -14.95 6.65 23.61
N ILE A 19 -13.91 6.01 23.07
CA ILE A 19 -13.51 6.20 21.68
C ILE A 19 -14.52 5.44 20.81
N GLY A 20 -15.44 6.17 20.17
CA GLY A 20 -16.25 5.63 19.09
C GLY A 20 -15.33 5.21 17.94
N THR A 21 -15.38 3.93 17.56
CA THR A 21 -14.65 3.43 16.40
C THR A 21 -15.33 3.92 15.13
N ALA A 22 -14.86 5.03 14.57
CA ALA A 22 -15.19 5.41 13.21
C ALA A 22 -14.70 4.27 12.29
N SER A 23 -15.63 3.53 11.70
CA SER A 23 -15.27 2.54 10.69
C SER A 23 -14.78 3.29 9.46
N ALA A 24 -13.46 3.34 9.26
CA ALA A 24 -12.88 3.84 8.02
C ALA A 24 -13.45 3.01 6.87
N GLN A 25 -14.33 3.62 6.07
CA GLN A 25 -14.70 3.05 4.77
C GLN A 25 -13.38 2.84 4.02
N ALA A 26 -13.14 1.63 3.51
CA ALA A 26 -11.98 1.36 2.67
C ALA A 26 -11.99 2.34 1.48
N MET A 27 -11.18 3.39 1.53
CA MET A 27 -11.05 4.35 0.44
C MET A 27 -10.23 3.71 -0.66
N TRP A 28 -10.90 3.35 -1.75
CA TRP A 28 -10.23 2.84 -2.95
C TRP A 28 -9.41 3.96 -3.62
N PRO A 29 -8.13 3.72 -3.97
CA PRO A 29 -7.37 4.68 -4.77
C PRO A 29 -8.04 4.91 -6.13
N ARG A 30 -7.80 6.04 -6.78
CA ARG A 30 -8.17 6.15 -8.21
C ARG A 30 -7.15 5.40 -9.06
N LEU A 31 -7.59 4.70 -10.09
CA LEU A 31 -6.65 4.16 -11.08
C LEU A 31 -5.95 5.31 -11.81
N PRO A 32 -4.62 5.30 -11.90
CA PRO A 32 -3.89 6.35 -12.57
C PRO A 32 -3.96 6.18 -14.09
N THR A 33 -3.90 7.28 -14.83
CA THR A 33 -3.78 7.25 -16.30
C THR A 33 -2.34 7.35 -16.79
N SER A 34 -1.40 7.67 -15.89
CA SER A 34 0.04 7.75 -16.13
C SER A 34 0.83 7.36 -14.87
N GLY A 35 2.16 7.32 -14.94
CA GLY A 35 2.97 7.00 -13.74
C GLY A 35 2.93 5.52 -13.34
N PHE A 36 2.81 4.62 -14.31
CA PHE A 36 2.91 3.16 -14.11
C PHE A 36 3.65 2.52 -15.30
N THR A 37 4.12 1.29 -15.13
CA THR A 37 4.89 0.55 -16.16
C THR A 37 4.20 -0.78 -16.45
N THR A 38 3.98 -1.07 -17.73
CA THR A 38 3.39 -2.33 -18.19
C THR A 38 3.99 -2.74 -19.53
N GLY A 39 3.94 -4.04 -19.85
CA GLY A 39 4.44 -4.60 -21.12
C GLY A 39 5.97 -4.65 -21.25
N ARG A 40 6.72 -4.19 -20.25
CA ARG A 40 8.18 -4.29 -20.17
C ARG A 40 8.65 -4.33 -18.71
N ALA A 41 9.86 -4.82 -18.48
CA ALA A 41 10.51 -4.71 -17.18
C ALA A 41 10.85 -3.24 -16.86
N ALA A 42 10.71 -2.87 -15.59
CA ALA A 42 11.06 -1.55 -15.11
C ALA A 42 12.58 -1.38 -15.01
N THR A 43 13.02 -0.16 -15.32
CA THR A 43 14.40 0.28 -15.15
C THR A 43 14.53 1.10 -13.87
N PRO A 44 15.75 1.31 -13.35
CA PRO A 44 15.96 2.25 -12.24
C PRO A 44 15.43 3.66 -12.54
N ALA A 45 15.50 4.11 -13.79
CA ALA A 45 14.95 5.41 -14.21
C ALA A 45 13.41 5.47 -14.14
N ASP A 46 12.72 4.32 -14.26
CA ASP A 46 11.26 4.27 -14.07
C ASP A 46 10.89 4.47 -12.60
N VAL A 47 11.66 3.88 -11.69
CA VAL A 47 11.48 4.06 -10.25
C VAL A 47 11.72 5.52 -9.87
N GLN A 48 12.82 6.11 -10.33
CA GLN A 48 13.14 7.52 -10.07
C GLN A 48 12.05 8.48 -10.60
N ALA A 49 11.42 8.13 -11.73
CA ALA A 49 10.35 8.92 -12.31
C ALA A 49 8.95 8.57 -11.77
N GLY A 50 8.84 7.72 -10.74
CA GLY A 50 7.56 7.32 -10.15
C GLY A 50 6.67 6.49 -11.08
N ARG A 51 7.24 5.82 -12.09
CA ARG A 51 6.53 4.92 -13.01
C ARG A 51 6.54 3.46 -12.56
N ALA A 52 7.33 3.12 -11.55
CA ALA A 52 7.51 1.78 -11.02
C ALA A 52 7.83 1.88 -9.52
N GLU A 53 7.49 0.84 -8.76
CA GLU A 53 7.83 0.76 -7.32
C GLU A 53 9.20 0.11 -7.10
N PHE A 54 9.66 -0.69 -8.06
CA PHE A 54 10.96 -1.35 -8.00
C PHE A 54 11.58 -1.53 -9.38
N ALA A 55 12.88 -1.83 -9.42
CA ALA A 55 13.57 -2.31 -10.61
C ALA A 55 14.42 -3.53 -10.23
N LEU A 56 14.19 -4.66 -10.90
CA LEU A 56 15.04 -5.84 -10.79
C LEU A 56 16.10 -5.74 -11.88
N ALA A 57 17.25 -5.16 -11.55
CA ALA A 57 18.27 -4.79 -12.54
C ALA A 57 19.70 -5.08 -12.08
N HIS A 58 20.60 -5.26 -13.04
CA HIS A 58 22.05 -5.18 -12.85
C HIS A 58 22.54 -3.85 -13.44
N GLY A 59 22.81 -2.87 -12.58
CA GLY A 59 23.02 -1.49 -13.01
C GLY A 59 21.76 -0.93 -13.67
N ALA A 60 21.89 -0.37 -14.89
CA ALA A 60 20.76 0.16 -15.65
C ALA A 60 19.97 -0.91 -16.44
N VAL A 61 20.45 -2.15 -16.46
CA VAL A 61 19.90 -3.22 -17.31
C VAL A 61 18.90 -4.07 -16.52
N PRO A 62 17.59 -4.08 -16.87
CA PRO A 62 16.62 -4.96 -16.24
C PRO A 62 16.96 -6.43 -16.47
N VAL A 63 16.78 -7.26 -15.45
CA VAL A 63 17.01 -8.72 -15.50
C VAL A 63 15.73 -9.54 -15.32
N SER A 64 14.60 -8.88 -15.07
CA SER A 64 13.25 -9.45 -14.98
C SER A 64 12.52 -9.42 -16.33
N LYS A 65 11.36 -10.07 -16.37
CA LYS A 65 10.41 -10.04 -17.50
C LYS A 65 9.07 -9.46 -17.05
N PRO A 66 8.34 -8.70 -17.88
CA PRO A 66 7.01 -8.25 -17.54
C PRO A 66 6.06 -9.44 -17.38
N LEU A 67 5.14 -9.34 -16.41
CA LEU A 67 4.01 -10.26 -16.33
C LEU A 67 2.84 -9.73 -17.18
N PRO A 68 2.13 -10.59 -17.94
CA PRO A 68 1.00 -10.18 -18.77
C PRO A 68 -0.25 -9.98 -17.90
N LEU A 69 -0.22 -8.98 -17.02
CA LEU A 69 -1.34 -8.57 -16.19
C LEU A 69 -1.96 -7.27 -16.70
N LEU A 70 -3.26 -7.11 -16.43
CA LEU A 70 -3.95 -5.84 -16.64
C LEU A 70 -3.39 -4.80 -15.68
N ILE A 71 -2.76 -3.74 -16.18
CA ILE A 71 -2.21 -2.67 -15.35
C ILE A 71 -2.62 -1.30 -15.94
N PRO A 72 -3.02 -0.32 -15.12
CA PRO A 72 -3.25 -0.47 -13.68
C PRO A 72 -4.55 -1.24 -13.42
N GLN A 73 -4.65 -1.84 -12.23
CA GLN A 73 -5.87 -2.51 -11.75
C GLN A 73 -6.00 -2.44 -10.24
N TYR A 74 -7.21 -2.60 -9.73
CA TYR A 74 -7.49 -2.74 -8.31
C TYR A 74 -7.02 -4.08 -7.78
N ALA A 75 -6.56 -4.09 -6.53
CA ALA A 75 -6.30 -5.31 -5.78
C ALA A 75 -6.52 -5.11 -4.28
N TYR A 76 -6.64 -6.21 -3.56
CA TYR A 76 -6.30 -6.23 -2.14
C TYR A 76 -4.90 -6.78 -1.95
N HIS A 77 -4.07 -6.07 -1.19
CA HIS A 77 -2.86 -6.64 -0.61
C HIS A 77 -3.20 -7.33 0.72
N ARG A 78 -2.69 -8.54 0.95
CA ARG A 78 -2.91 -9.31 2.18
C ARG A 78 -1.74 -9.07 3.13
N ASP A 79 -2.04 -8.45 4.26
CA ASP A 79 -1.11 -8.22 5.36
C ASP A 79 -1.64 -8.94 6.62
N GLY A 80 -1.18 -10.17 6.83
CA GLY A 80 -1.79 -11.11 7.77
C GLY A 80 -3.28 -11.32 7.44
N ASP A 81 -4.15 -11.09 8.43
CA ASP A 81 -5.60 -11.19 8.26
C ASP A 81 -6.23 -9.93 7.63
N LYS A 82 -5.45 -8.87 7.43
CA LYS A 82 -5.94 -7.59 6.87
C LYS A 82 -5.89 -7.61 5.36
N ARG A 83 -6.93 -7.03 4.76
CA ARG A 83 -7.01 -6.77 3.32
C ARG A 83 -6.91 -5.27 3.08
N VAL A 84 -5.79 -4.83 2.52
CA VAL A 84 -5.51 -3.41 2.26
C VAL A 84 -5.88 -3.10 0.80
N PRO A 85 -6.81 -2.16 0.55
CA PRO A 85 -7.16 -1.71 -0.81
C PRO A 85 -5.98 -1.00 -1.47
N VAL A 86 -5.59 -1.46 -2.66
CA VAL A 86 -4.46 -0.92 -3.41
C VAL A 86 -4.78 -0.86 -4.91
N ILE A 87 -3.91 -0.18 -5.64
CA ILE A 87 -3.83 -0.27 -7.09
C ILE A 87 -2.49 -0.90 -7.48
N VAL A 88 -2.54 -1.92 -8.33
CA VAL A 88 -1.35 -2.51 -8.95
C VAL A 88 -0.90 -1.62 -10.10
N VAL A 89 0.37 -1.23 -10.09
CA VAL A 89 0.99 -0.33 -11.08
C VAL A 89 2.19 -0.96 -11.80
N GLN A 90 2.61 -2.15 -11.37
CA GLN A 90 3.73 -2.89 -11.96
C GLN A 90 3.60 -4.38 -11.64
N ALA A 91 3.98 -5.26 -12.58
CA ALA A 91 4.10 -6.69 -12.32
C ALA A 91 5.17 -7.35 -13.18
N GLU A 92 6.07 -8.11 -12.56
CA GLU A 92 7.25 -8.68 -13.21
C GLU A 92 7.63 -10.04 -12.63
N GLU A 93 8.41 -10.82 -13.38
CA GLU A 93 8.93 -12.13 -12.98
C GLU A 93 10.45 -12.16 -13.05
N LEU A 94 11.08 -12.75 -12.04
CA LEU A 94 12.50 -13.07 -12.03
C LEU A 94 12.73 -14.45 -11.40
N GLY A 95 13.27 -15.38 -12.19
CA GLY A 95 13.59 -16.73 -11.72
C GLY A 95 12.37 -17.48 -11.16
N GLY A 96 11.22 -17.38 -11.86
CA GLY A 96 9.96 -18.02 -11.45
C GLY A 96 9.21 -17.32 -10.31
N ARG A 97 9.80 -16.32 -9.66
CA ARG A 97 9.14 -15.50 -8.63
C ARG A 97 8.45 -14.31 -9.27
N LYS A 98 7.19 -14.08 -8.89
CA LYS A 98 6.31 -13.05 -9.44
C LYS A 98 6.16 -11.91 -8.45
N PHE A 99 6.53 -10.71 -8.85
CA PHE A 99 6.56 -9.50 -8.04
C PHE A 99 5.52 -8.50 -8.55
N VAL A 100 4.94 -7.75 -7.63
CA VAL A 100 3.92 -6.74 -7.90
C VAL A 100 4.32 -5.46 -7.16
N GLY A 101 4.29 -4.34 -7.88
CA GLY A 101 4.36 -3.00 -7.31
C GLY A 101 2.95 -2.41 -7.24
N ALA A 102 2.57 -1.89 -6.08
CA ALA A 102 1.25 -1.35 -5.83
C ALA A 102 1.31 -0.04 -5.04
N ARG A 103 0.22 0.73 -5.05
CA ARG A 103 0.08 1.96 -4.27
C ARG A 103 -1.20 1.98 -3.46
N MET A 104 -1.11 2.51 -2.25
CA MET A 104 -2.24 2.78 -1.36
C MET A 104 -2.91 4.12 -1.73
N ALA A 105 -4.04 4.43 -1.08
CA ALA A 105 -4.82 5.63 -1.37
C ALA A 105 -4.10 6.94 -1.00
N ASP A 106 -3.17 6.88 -0.06
CA ASP A 106 -2.28 7.98 0.34
C ASP A 106 -1.07 8.14 -0.61
N GLY A 107 -0.96 7.29 -1.64
CA GLY A 107 0.14 7.29 -2.60
C GLY A 107 1.38 6.52 -2.16
N VAL A 108 1.38 5.96 -0.94
CA VAL A 108 2.51 5.14 -0.46
C VAL A 108 2.61 3.87 -1.30
N GLY A 109 3.81 3.64 -1.84
CA GLY A 109 4.17 2.47 -2.63
C GLY A 109 4.47 1.25 -1.77
N LEU A 110 4.18 0.07 -2.30
CA LEU A 110 4.56 -1.22 -1.73
C LEU A 110 4.92 -2.23 -2.80
N VAL A 111 5.75 -3.20 -2.42
CA VAL A 111 6.22 -4.28 -3.28
C VAL A 111 5.96 -5.60 -2.57
N GLY A 112 5.40 -6.56 -3.30
CA GLY A 112 5.13 -7.89 -2.76
C GLY A 112 5.15 -8.98 -3.82
N TYR A 113 4.96 -10.21 -3.39
CA TYR A 113 4.74 -11.34 -4.29
C TYR A 113 3.31 -11.33 -4.83
N LEU A 114 3.11 -11.73 -6.09
CA LEU A 114 1.77 -11.77 -6.69
C LEU A 114 0.75 -12.58 -5.86
N GLY A 115 1.20 -13.65 -5.17
CA GLY A 115 0.34 -14.47 -4.30
C GLY A 115 -0.24 -13.73 -3.08
N GLU A 116 0.33 -12.59 -2.72
CA GLU A 116 -0.13 -11.71 -1.63
C GLU A 116 -1.22 -10.74 -2.11
N PHE A 117 -1.57 -10.77 -3.41
CA PHE A 117 -2.56 -9.89 -4.00
C PHE A 117 -3.77 -10.66 -4.50
N GLU A 118 -4.95 -10.13 -4.18
CA GLU A 118 -6.20 -10.51 -4.83
C GLU A 118 -6.54 -9.46 -5.88
N LEU A 119 -6.38 -9.81 -7.16
CA LEU A 119 -6.61 -8.93 -8.30
C LEU A 119 -8.11 -8.77 -8.58
N LEU A 120 -8.56 -7.54 -8.81
CA LEU A 120 -9.99 -7.20 -8.91
C LEU A 120 -10.36 -6.54 -10.26
N GLY A 121 -9.39 -6.26 -11.12
CA GLY A 121 -9.63 -5.62 -12.42
C GLY A 121 -9.76 -4.10 -12.33
N ARG A 122 -10.40 -3.47 -13.33
CA ARG A 122 -10.43 -2.00 -13.49
C ARG A 122 -11.64 -1.31 -12.86
N GLU A 123 -12.62 -2.08 -12.40
CA GLU A 123 -13.81 -1.54 -11.77
C GLU A 123 -13.57 -1.46 -10.27
N ALA A 124 -13.78 -0.26 -9.70
CA ALA A 124 -13.62 -0.06 -8.26
C ALA A 124 -14.65 -0.93 -7.53
N PRO A 125 -14.22 -1.76 -6.55
CA PRO A 125 -15.17 -2.55 -5.79
C PRO A 125 -16.14 -1.63 -5.06
N LYS A 126 -17.43 -1.94 -5.15
CA LYS A 126 -18.45 -1.24 -4.37
C LYS A 126 -18.07 -1.38 -2.89
N ALA A 127 -17.95 -0.26 -2.18
CA ALA A 127 -17.83 -0.30 -0.73
C ALA A 127 -19.01 -1.15 -0.22
N ARG A 128 -18.74 -2.23 0.52
CA ARG A 128 -19.83 -3.00 1.14
C ARG A 128 -20.62 -2.01 1.98
N ALA A 129 -21.89 -1.79 1.62
CA ALA A 129 -22.83 -1.17 2.52
C ALA A 129 -22.89 -2.07 3.76
N LYS A 130 -22.75 -1.49 4.96
CA LYS A 130 -23.16 -2.18 6.17
C LYS A 130 -24.66 -2.41 6.04
N THR A 131 -25.09 -3.65 5.84
CA THR A 131 -26.50 -4.00 6.00
C THR A 131 -26.86 -3.68 7.46
N PRO A 132 -27.96 -2.95 7.73
CA PRO A 132 -28.38 -2.59 9.07
C PRO A 132 -28.60 -3.80 9.97
#